data_AF-A0A945XSU8-F1
#
_entry.id   AF-A0A945XSU8-F1
#
_cell.length_a   1.000
_cell.length_b   1.000
_cell.length_c   1.000
_cell.angle_alpha   90.00
_cell.angle_beta   90.00
_cell.angle_gamma   90.00
#
_symmetry.space_group_name_H-M   'P 1'
#
loop_
_entity.id
_entity.type
_entity.pdbx_description
1 polymer ?
#
loop_
_entity_poly.entity_id
_entity_poly.type
_entity_poly.pdbx_seq_one_letter_code
_entity_poly.pdbx_strand_id
1 'polypeptide(L)' 'MKVLVVDDEKLARERLVRMVEILDDHEVTGIAESGDDAVRQA' A
#
# COMPACT_ATOMS: atom_id res chain seq x y z
N MET A 1 5.51 -9.46 7.02
CA MET A 1 4.39 -8.64 7.51
C MET A 1 3.58 -8.20 6.30
N LYS A 2 2.25 -8.38 6.35
CA LYS A 2 1.35 -7.93 5.29
C LYS A 2 1.12 -6.43 5.41
N VAL A 3 1.22 -5.71 4.31
CA VAL A 3 1.12 -4.24 4.24
C VAL A 3 0.05 -3.84 3.24
N LEU A 4 -0.87 -2.96 3.67
CA LEU A 4 -1.80 -2.26 2.80
C LEU A 4 -1.31 -0.82 2.63
N VAL A 5 -1.06 -0.38 1.39
CA VAL A 5 -0.60 0.98 1.10
C VAL A 5 -1.79 1.87 0.80
N VAL A 6 -1.98 2.95 1.57
CA VAL A 6 -3.12 3.88 1.43
C VAL A 6 -2.60 5.30 1.23
N ASP A 7 -2.91 5.91 0.09
CA ASP A 7 -2.50 7.28 -0.26
C ASP A 7 -3.43 7.80 -1.37
N ASP A 8 -3.86 9.06 -1.30
CA ASP A 8 -4.77 9.66 -2.29
C ASP A 8 -4.05 10.06 -3.59
N GLU A 9 -2.72 10.15 -3.57
CA GLU A 9 -1.90 10.49 -4.73
C GLU A 9 -1.22 9.26 -5.35
N LYS A 10 -1.56 8.96 -6.61
CA LYS A 10 -1.11 7.75 -7.33
C LYS A 10 0.41 7.57 -7.32
N LEU A 11 1.18 8.62 -7.62
CA LEU A 11 2.64 8.55 -7.68
C LEU A 11 3.28 8.30 -6.32
N ALA A 12 2.70 8.86 -5.25
CA ALA A 12 3.14 8.63 -3.89
C ALA A 12 2.87 7.17 -3.48
N ARG A 13 1.68 6.66 -3.78
CA ARG A 13 1.29 5.26 -3.56
C ARG A 13 2.23 4.27 -4.28
N GLU A 14 2.53 4.49 -5.56
CA GLU A 14 3.48 3.68 -6.33
C GLU A 14 4.90 3.76 -5.78
N ARG A 15 5.33 4.92 -5.26
CA ARG A 15 6.62 5.06 -4.59
C ARG A 15 6.67 4.24 -3.30
N LEU A 16 5.61 4.29 -2.48
CA LEU A 16 5.51 3.53 -1.24
C LEU A 16 5.54 2.02 -1.48
N VAL A 17 4.85 1.53 -2.51
CA VAL A 17 4.92 0.11 -2.91
C VAL A 17 6.36 -0.32 -3.17
N ARG A 18 7.10 0.43 -4.02
CA ARG A 18 8.51 0.13 -4.30
C ARG A 18 9.39 0.18 -3.05
N MET A 19 9.09 1.08 -2.11
CA MET A 19 9.81 1.16 -0.83
C MET A 19 9.53 -0.04 0.08
N VAL A 20 8.33 -0.60 0.06
CA VAL A 20 7.98 -1.79 0.84
C VAL A 20 8.57 -3.04 0.21
N GLU A 21 8.58 -3.13 -1.12
CA GLU A 21 9.14 -4.28 -1.87
C GLU A 21 10.65 -4.49 -1.64
N ILE A 22 11.39 -3.46 -1.23
CA ILE A 22 12.82 -3.58 -0.86
C ILE A 22 13.05 -3.98 0.59
N LEU A 23 12.00 -4.01 1.42
CA LEU A 23 12.11 -4.46 2.81
C LEU A 23 11.95 -5.97 2.84
N ASP A 24 12.98 -6.65 3.35
CA ASP A 24 12.89 -8.07 3.64
C ASP A 24 11.73 -8.34 4.63
N ASP A 25 11.12 -9.52 4.51
CA ASP A 25 9.99 -9.97 5.31
C ASP A 25 8.75 -9.05 5.28
N HIS A 26 8.56 -8.20 4.26
CA HIS A 26 7.34 -7.43 4.03
C HIS A 26 6.70 -7.78 2.68
N GLU A 27 5.37 -7.78 2.64
CA GLU A 27 4.59 -8.09 1.43
C GLU A 27 3.46 -7.07 1.30
N VAL A 28 3.40 -6.38 0.15
CA VAL A 28 2.26 -5.52 -0.17
C VAL A 28 1.09 -6.40 -0.60
N THR A 29 0.04 -6.44 0.22
CA THR A 29 -1.16 -7.25 -0.03
C THR A 29 -2.29 -6.48 -0.71
N GLY A 30 -2.13 -5.17 -0.89
CA GLY A 30 -3.11 -4.31 -1.56
C GLY A 30 -2.67 -2.84 -1.61
N ILE A 31 -3.41 -2.06 -2.41
CA ILE A 31 -3.28 -0.61 -2.49
C ILE A 31 -4.67 0.03 -2.46
N ALA A 32 -4.81 1.16 -1.80
CA ALA A 32 -6.08 1.90 -1.73
C ALA A 32 -5.87 3.40 -1.94
N GLU A 33 -6.83 4.06 -2.60
CA GLU A 33 -6.79 5.50 -2.86
C GLU A 33 -7.47 6.35 -1.78
N SER A 34 -8.17 5.71 -0.84
CA SER A 34 -8.87 6.39 0.25
C SER A 34 -9.04 5.46 1.45
N GLY A 35 -9.39 6.02 2.60
CA GLY A 35 -9.71 5.24 3.80
C GLY A 35 -10.88 4.29 3.60
N ASP A 36 -11.93 4.73 2.90
CA ASP A 36 -13.10 3.88 2.62
C ASP A 36 -12.76 2.69 1.71
N ASP A 37 -11.93 2.93 0.70
CA ASP A 37 -11.41 1.87 -0.17
C ASP A 37 -10.53 0.88 0.61
N ALA A 38 -9.65 1.40 1.48
CA ALA A 38 -8.79 0.58 2.33
C ALA A 38 -9.57 -0.37 3.25
N VAL A 39 -10.64 0.13 3.89
CA VAL A 39 -11.47 -0.69 4.78
C VAL A 39 -12.22 -1.79 4.01
N ARG A 40 -12.60 -1.57 2.75
CA ARG A 40 -13.28 -2.60 1.94
C ARG A 40 -12.35 -3.71 1.47
N GLN A 41 -11.05 -3.46 1.41
CA GLN A 41 -10.03 -4.40 0.96
C GLN A 41 -9.38 -5.20 2.11
N ALA A 42 -9.61 -4.79 3.36
CA ALA A 42 -9.03 -5.38 4.57
C ALA A 42 -9.73 -6.67 5.02
#